data_AF-A0A937ZQC9-F1
#
_entry.id   AF-A0A937ZQC9-F1
#
_cell.length_a   1.000
_cell.length_b   1.000
_cell.length_c   1.000
_cell.angle_alpha   90.00
_cell.angle_beta   90.00
_cell.angle_gamma   90.00
#
_symmetry.space_group_name_H-M   'P 1'
#
loop_
_entity.id
_entity.type
_entity.pdbx_description
1 polymer ?
#
loop_
_entity_poly.entity_id
_entity_poly.type
_entity_poly.pdbx_seq_one_letter_code
_entity_poly.pdbx_strand_id
1 'polypeptide(L)'
;MRPGDTVARLSGDRFGIMLSDIARHADAAIPLSRLHAALAELIEADTTSIAVSVTIGVAVWSEDGEEPEPLLRNAEAAMTAGKVGGAGRTHFFSAALGEAVRGRAQMEGEMRRAITNGEFVVYFQPIVDGIASRTVGAEALIRWRRRPASSSNSGCMSCGLPAASAGAGRRKAASCGCRSTCRRGSCARTSSASRWRL
;
A
#
# COMPACT_ATOMS: atom_id res chain seq x y z
N MET A 1 27.57 -16.58 15.58
CA MET A 1 27.26 -17.53 14.49
C MET A 1 27.94 -18.85 14.78
N ARG A 2 27.36 -19.98 14.40
CA ARG A 2 27.99 -21.30 14.58
C ARG A 2 28.92 -21.59 13.39
N PRO A 3 29.91 -22.49 13.56
CA PRO A 3 30.65 -23.03 12.42
C PRO A 3 29.67 -23.67 11.42
N GLY A 4 29.68 -23.23 10.17
CA GLY A 4 28.76 -23.69 9.11
C GLY A 4 27.66 -22.70 8.73
N ASP A 5 27.42 -21.65 9.52
CA ASP A 5 26.55 -20.55 9.10
C ASP A 5 27.31 -19.62 8.14
N THR A 6 26.63 -19.11 7.12
CA THR A 6 27.22 -18.20 6.13
C THR A 6 26.62 -16.81 6.23
N VAL A 7 27.47 -15.78 6.16
CA VAL A 7 27.05 -14.37 6.11
C VAL A 7 27.61 -13.74 4.85
N ALA A 8 26.76 -13.04 4.11
CA ALA A 8 27.14 -12.33 2.89
C ALA A 8 26.58 -10.91 2.91
N ARG A 9 27.32 -9.95 2.35
CA ARG A 9 26.79 -8.62 2.07
C ARG A 9 26.20 -8.62 0.67
N LEU A 10 24.90 -8.33 0.56
CA LEU A 10 24.19 -8.37 -0.73
C LEU A 10 24.34 -7.03 -1.47
N SER A 11 24.05 -5.93 -0.78
CA SER A 11 24.16 -4.58 -1.36
C SER A 11 23.97 -3.52 -0.27
N GLY A 12 24.70 -2.40 -0.30
CA GLY A 12 24.43 -1.27 0.60
C GLY A 12 24.41 -1.70 2.08
N ASP A 13 23.25 -1.55 2.71
CA ASP A 13 22.92 -1.94 4.09
C ASP A 13 22.29 -3.34 4.22
N ARG A 14 22.12 -4.07 3.11
CA ARG A 14 21.51 -5.41 3.08
C ARG A 14 22.54 -6.52 3.23
N PHE A 15 22.27 -7.41 4.19
CA PHE A 15 23.04 -8.61 4.47
C PHE A 15 22.15 -9.85 4.30
N GLY A 16 22.73 -10.93 3.79
CA GLY A 16 22.13 -12.26 3.73
C GLY A 16 22.80 -13.17 4.75
N ILE A 17 22.00 -13.96 5.46
CA ILE A 17 22.48 -14.93 6.44
C ILE A 17 21.84 -16.27 6.12
N MET A 18 22.67 -17.29 5.95
CA MET A 18 22.24 -18.68 5.78
C MET A 18 22.54 -19.43 7.07
N LEU A 19 21.48 -19.90 7.73
CA LEU A 19 21.55 -20.74 8.92
C LEU A 19 21.33 -22.19 8.50
N SER A 20 22.28 -23.05 8.85
CA SER A 20 22.15 -24.49 8.61
C SER A 20 21.30 -25.13 9.72
N ASP A 21 20.75 -26.32 9.46
CA ASP A 21 19.98 -27.12 10.43
C ASP A 21 18.73 -26.43 11.01
N ILE A 22 18.04 -25.61 10.21
CA ILE A 22 16.75 -25.01 10.54
C ILE A 22 15.66 -25.77 9.78
N ALA A 23 14.85 -26.56 10.50
CA ALA A 23 13.77 -27.34 9.88
C ALA A 23 12.44 -26.58 9.87
N ARG A 24 12.20 -25.73 10.87
CA ARG A 24 10.98 -24.94 11.02
C ARG A 24 11.28 -23.52 11.44
N HIS A 25 10.33 -22.61 11.18
CA HIS A 25 10.38 -21.23 11.66
C HIS A 25 10.74 -21.08 13.15
N ALA A 26 10.22 -21.98 14.00
CA ALA A 26 10.48 -21.97 15.44
C ALA A 26 11.96 -22.18 15.79
N ASP A 27 12.69 -22.96 14.99
CA ASP A 27 14.10 -23.29 15.26
C ASP A 27 15.01 -22.07 15.06
N ALA A 28 14.57 -21.12 14.22
CA ALA A 28 15.29 -19.88 13.96
C ALA A 28 15.18 -18.85 15.11
N ALA A 29 14.28 -19.04 16.09
CA ALA A 29 14.06 -18.06 17.15
C ALA A 29 15.32 -17.75 17.99
N ILE A 30 16.09 -18.79 18.34
CA ILE A 30 17.32 -18.65 19.15
C ILE A 30 18.46 -17.95 18.37
N PRO A 31 18.84 -18.39 17.16
CA PRO A 31 19.89 -17.68 16.41
C PRO A 31 19.51 -16.23 16.10
N LEU A 32 18.22 -15.96 15.84
CA LEU A 32 17.74 -14.60 15.57
C LEU A 32 17.75 -13.71 16.82
N SER A 33 17.42 -14.25 18.00
CA SER A 33 17.51 -13.47 19.24
C SER A 33 18.95 -13.08 19.57
N ARG A 34 19.91 -13.98 19.32
CA ARG A 34 21.35 -13.70 19.46
C ARG A 34 21.82 -12.63 18.48
N LEU A 35 21.32 -12.66 17.24
CA LEU A 35 21.66 -11.67 16.23
C LEU A 35 21.12 -10.28 16.61
N HIS A 36 19.87 -10.20 17.09
CA HIS A 36 19.32 -8.94 17.61
C HIS A 36 20.11 -8.41 18.81
N ALA A 37 20.47 -9.27 19.76
CA ALA A 37 21.25 -8.86 20.93
C ALA A 37 22.61 -8.29 20.51
N ALA A 38 23.32 -8.96 19.59
CA ALA A 38 24.61 -8.48 19.10
C ALA A 38 24.52 -7.16 18.32
N LEU A 39 23.42 -6.93 17.60
CA LEU A 39 23.21 -5.70 16.83
C LEU A 39 22.61 -4.55 17.64
N ALA A 40 22.09 -4.83 18.84
CA ALA A 40 21.60 -3.83 19.77
C ALA A 40 22.72 -3.14 20.55
N GLU A 41 23.94 -3.69 20.54
CA GLU A 41 25.11 -3.05 21.12
C GLU A 41 25.47 -1.77 20.35
N LEU A 42 25.86 -0.72 21.07
CA LEU A 42 26.30 0.53 20.48
C LEU A 42 27.59 0.30 19.70
N ILE A 43 27.60 0.75 18.44
CA ILE A 43 28.82 0.76 17.63
C ILE A 43 29.60 2.02 18.00
N GLU A 44 30.73 1.83 18.65
CA GLU A 44 31.67 2.90 18.97
C GLU A 44 32.40 3.35 17.69
N ALA A 45 32.17 4.60 17.29
CA ALA A 45 32.81 5.24 16.14
C ALA A 45 33.50 6.52 16.60
N ASP A 46 34.83 6.44 16.79
CA ASP A 46 35.70 7.51 17.30
C ASP A 46 35.17 8.17 18.58
N THR A 47 34.42 9.27 18.45
CA THR A 47 33.86 10.05 19.58
C THR A 47 32.36 9.88 19.77
N THR A 48 31.71 9.00 19.00
CA THR A 48 30.25 8.87 18.99
C THR A 48 29.83 7.41 19.04
N SER A 49 28.86 7.12 19.90
CA SER A 49 28.22 5.81 19.96
C SER A 49 26.98 5.80 19.06
N ILE A 50 26.91 4.85 18.12
CA ILE A 50 25.82 4.75 17.14
C ILE A 50 24.93 3.55 17.48
N ALA A 51 23.65 3.82 17.73
CA ALA A 51 22.63 2.77 17.85
C ALA A 51 22.12 2.38 16.46
N VAL A 52 22.19 1.08 16.14
CA VAL A 52 21.66 0.53 14.89
C VAL A 52 20.47 -0.36 15.20
N SER A 53 19.44 -0.30 14.37
CA SER A 53 18.32 -1.25 14.42
C SER A 53 18.30 -2.08 13.14
N VAL A 54 17.98 -3.37 13.27
CA VAL A 54 17.91 -4.30 12.14
C VAL A 54 16.50 -4.81 11.95
N THR A 55 16.05 -4.88 10.70
CA THR A 55 14.82 -5.58 10.33
C THR A 55 15.21 -6.84 9.59
N ILE A 56 14.77 -8.00 10.08
CA ILE A 56 15.18 -9.30 9.54
C ILE A 56 13.96 -9.97 8.91
N GLY A 57 14.07 -10.36 7.64
CA GLY A 57 13.13 -11.24 6.99
C GLY A 57 13.67 -12.66 6.95
N VAL A 58 12.82 -13.63 7.26
CA VAL A 58 13.21 -15.04 7.38
C VAL A 58 12.33 -15.88 6.49
N ALA A 59 12.96 -16.80 5.75
CA ALA A 59 12.28 -17.87 5.05
C ALA A 59 13.00 -19.19 5.35
N VAL A 60 12.25 -20.28 5.51
CA VAL A 60 12.73 -21.60 5.89
C VAL A 60 12.58 -22.57 4.73
N TRP A 61 13.66 -23.29 4.43
CA TRP A 61 13.64 -24.36 3.43
C TRP A 61 12.57 -25.40 3.78
N SER A 62 11.86 -25.95 2.79
CA SER A 62 10.68 -26.83 2.90
C SER A 62 9.36 -26.17 3.30
N GLU A 63 9.36 -25.17 4.20
CA GLU A 63 8.12 -24.45 4.57
C GLU A 63 7.80 -23.33 3.57
N ASP A 64 8.82 -22.61 3.12
CA ASP A 64 8.66 -21.42 2.26
C ASP A 64 9.23 -21.60 0.85
N GLY A 65 9.68 -22.81 0.52
CA GLY A 65 10.23 -23.17 -0.78
C GLY A 65 11.40 -24.15 -0.68
N GLU A 66 11.67 -24.82 -1.79
CA GLU A 66 12.74 -25.81 -1.96
C GLU A 66 13.74 -25.39 -3.05
N GLU A 67 13.70 -24.12 -3.45
CA GLU A 67 14.62 -23.55 -4.42
C GLU A 67 15.31 -22.31 -3.83
N PRO A 68 16.62 -22.13 -4.04
CA PRO A 68 17.37 -21.03 -3.44
C PRO A 68 16.83 -19.64 -3.80
N GLU A 69 16.48 -19.44 -5.07
CA GLU A 69 16.06 -18.13 -5.58
C GLU A 69 14.68 -17.71 -5.04
N PRO A 70 13.62 -18.56 -5.08
CA PRO A 70 12.37 -18.29 -4.39
C PRO A 70 12.54 -18.06 -2.89
N LEU A 71 13.39 -18.83 -2.21
CA LEU A 71 13.60 -18.70 -0.77
C LEU A 71 14.20 -17.34 -0.40
N LEU A 72 15.20 -16.88 -1.15
CA LEU A 72 15.79 -15.56 -0.96
C LEU A 72 14.78 -14.44 -1.21
N ARG A 73 13.96 -14.56 -2.26
CA ARG A 73 12.88 -13.61 -2.56
C ARG A 73 11.82 -13.57 -1.46
N ASN A 74 11.49 -14.73 -0.88
CA ASN A 74 10.51 -14.83 0.20
C ASN A 74 11.04 -14.20 1.50
N ALA A 75 12.31 -14.41 1.84
CA ALA A 75 12.96 -13.75 2.97
C ALA A 75 12.98 -12.21 2.77
N GLU A 76 13.31 -11.74 1.57
CA GLU A 76 13.28 -10.31 1.25
C GLU A 76 11.85 -9.73 1.32
N ALA A 77 10.84 -10.45 0.83
CA ALA A 77 9.44 -10.04 0.95
C ALA A 77 9.02 -9.90 2.41
N ALA A 78 9.43 -10.84 3.28
CA ALA A 78 9.15 -10.79 4.71
C ALA A 78 9.79 -9.57 5.38
N MET A 79 11.06 -9.29 5.08
CA MET A 79 11.76 -8.08 5.55
C MET A 79 11.03 -6.81 5.09
N THR A 80 10.63 -6.76 3.82
CA THR A 80 10.01 -5.59 3.20
C THR A 80 8.66 -5.29 3.83
N ALA A 81 7.84 -6.32 4.07
CA ALA A 81 6.58 -6.15 4.77
C ALA A 81 6.78 -5.67 6.22
N GLY A 82 7.83 -6.17 6.88
CA GLY A 82 8.23 -5.72 8.23
C GLY A 82 8.57 -4.25 8.31
N LYS A 83 9.34 -3.74 7.33
CA LYS A 83 9.68 -2.30 7.26
C LYS A 83 8.46 -1.38 7.20
N VAL A 84 7.31 -1.86 6.74
CA VAL A 84 6.04 -1.10 6.69
C VAL A 84 5.35 -1.11 8.06
N GLY A 85 5.42 -2.21 8.80
CA GLY A 85 4.76 -2.40 10.09
C GLY A 85 5.56 -1.92 11.31
N GLY A 86 6.83 -1.55 11.11
CA GLY A 86 7.73 -1.05 12.15
C GLY A 86 9.11 -1.68 12.04
N ALA A 87 10.16 -0.84 11.93
CA ALA A 87 11.54 -1.31 11.84
C ALA A 87 12.01 -1.95 13.16
N GLY A 88 13.08 -2.75 13.09
CA GLY A 88 13.76 -3.30 14.28
C GLY A 88 13.26 -4.67 14.74
N ARG A 89 12.52 -5.41 13.90
CA ARG A 89 11.93 -6.70 14.27
C ARG A 89 12.23 -7.80 13.24
N THR A 90 11.99 -9.03 13.65
CA THR A 90 12.02 -10.22 12.80
C THR A 90 10.63 -10.48 12.22
N HIS A 91 10.59 -10.79 10.93
CA HIS A 91 9.38 -11.15 10.21
C HIS A 91 9.60 -12.47 9.47
N PHE A 92 8.74 -13.43 9.75
CA PHE A 92 8.73 -14.70 9.05
C PHE A 92 7.87 -14.61 7.81
N PHE A 93 8.29 -15.30 6.75
CA PHE A 93 7.51 -15.38 5.55
C PHE A 93 6.19 -16.12 5.79
N SER A 94 5.18 -15.76 5.01
CA SER A 94 3.99 -16.57 4.81
C SER A 94 3.49 -16.31 3.39
N ALA A 95 2.80 -17.28 2.79
CA ALA A 95 2.26 -17.12 1.44
C ALA A 95 1.36 -15.88 1.33
N ALA A 96 0.55 -15.60 2.36
CA ALA A 96 -0.29 -14.41 2.42
C ALA A 96 0.53 -13.10 2.39
N LEU A 97 1.67 -13.07 3.10
CA LEU A 97 2.60 -11.94 3.08
C LEU A 97 3.22 -11.77 1.69
N GLY A 98 3.64 -12.87 1.07
CA GLY A 98 4.21 -12.87 -0.28
C GLY A 98 3.22 -12.34 -1.33
N GLU A 99 1.94 -12.73 -1.24
CA GLU A 99 0.88 -12.20 -2.11
C GLU A 99 0.62 -10.71 -1.86
N ALA A 100 0.59 -10.26 -0.59
CA ALA A 100 0.38 -8.86 -0.27
C ALA A 100 1.51 -7.96 -0.82
N VAL A 101 2.77 -8.38 -0.67
CA VAL A 101 3.93 -7.66 -1.21
C VAL A 101 3.88 -7.61 -2.74
N ARG A 102 3.57 -8.74 -3.40
CA ARG A 102 3.41 -8.79 -4.86
C ARG A 102 2.27 -7.90 -5.35
N GLY A 103 1.11 -7.96 -4.70
CA GLY A 103 -0.04 -7.13 -5.03
C GLY A 103 0.27 -5.64 -4.90
N ARG A 104 1.03 -5.23 -3.86
CA ARG A 104 1.49 -3.85 -3.72
C ARG A 104 2.44 -3.43 -4.85
N ALA A 105 3.44 -4.26 -5.17
CA ALA A 105 4.37 -3.96 -6.26
C ALA A 105 3.65 -3.85 -7.61
N GLN A 106 2.67 -4.72 -7.87
CA GLN A 106 1.81 -4.65 -9.04
C GLN A 106 1.02 -3.34 -9.07
N MET A 107 0.39 -2.98 -7.94
CA MET A 107 -0.36 -1.73 -7.78
C MET A 107 0.49 -0.50 -8.08
N GLU A 108 1.71 -0.43 -7.56
CA GLU A 108 2.65 0.66 -7.80
C GLU A 108 3.05 0.74 -9.28
N GLY A 109 3.32 -0.41 -9.91
CA GLY A 109 3.62 -0.49 -11.34
C GLY A 109 2.46 0.00 -12.20
N GLU A 110 1.23 -0.42 -11.86
CA GLU A 110 0.01 0.04 -12.51
C GLU A 110 -0.20 1.54 -12.30
N MET A 111 0.04 2.07 -11.09
CA MET A 111 -0.09 3.50 -10.80
C MET A 111 0.87 4.32 -11.65
N ARG A 112 2.13 3.88 -11.75
CA ARG A 112 3.16 4.55 -12.55
C ARG A 112 2.76 4.62 -14.02
N ARG A 113 2.23 3.52 -14.57
CA ARG A 113 1.70 3.48 -15.95
C ARG A 113 0.47 4.40 -16.11
N ALA A 114 -0.43 4.38 -15.15
CA ALA A 114 -1.65 5.18 -15.17
C ALA A 114 -1.38 6.70 -15.16
N ILE A 115 -0.32 7.14 -14.49
CA ILE A 115 0.15 8.54 -14.56
C ILE A 115 0.54 8.89 -16.00
N THR A 116 1.39 8.08 -16.63
CA THR A 116 1.83 8.30 -18.01
C THR A 116 0.67 8.26 -19.01
N ASN A 117 -0.33 7.40 -18.76
CA ASN A 117 -1.50 7.23 -19.61
C ASN A 117 -2.63 8.26 -19.36
N GLY A 118 -2.48 9.16 -18.37
CA GLY A 118 -3.52 10.14 -18.03
C GLY A 118 -4.81 9.51 -17.49
N GLU A 119 -4.69 8.41 -16.76
CA GLU A 119 -5.84 7.65 -16.23
C GLU A 119 -6.39 8.21 -14.90
N PHE A 120 -5.68 9.17 -14.29
CA PHE A 120 -6.15 9.87 -13.10
C PHE A 120 -7.01 11.08 -13.49
N VAL A 121 -8.15 11.23 -12.82
CA VAL A 121 -9.08 12.34 -12.99
C VAL A 121 -9.37 12.98 -11.63
N VAL A 122 -9.55 14.30 -11.61
CA VAL A 122 -9.86 15.04 -10.38
C VAL A 122 -11.37 15.30 -10.32
N TYR A 123 -11.98 14.94 -9.20
CA TYR A 123 -13.34 15.31 -8.82
C TYR A 123 -13.28 16.43 -7.79
N PHE A 124 -14.32 17.25 -7.71
CA PHE A 124 -14.40 18.32 -6.72
C PHE A 124 -15.60 18.08 -5.81
N GLN A 125 -15.36 17.95 -4.51
CA GLN A 125 -16.41 17.84 -3.51
C GLN A 125 -16.65 19.22 -2.89
N PRO A 126 -17.86 19.80 -3.00
CA PRO A 126 -18.14 21.13 -2.45
C PRO A 126 -18.11 21.11 -0.92
N ILE A 127 -17.51 22.13 -0.33
CA ILE A 127 -17.53 22.40 1.11
C ILE A 127 -18.57 23.49 1.34
N VAL A 128 -19.57 23.22 2.17
CA VAL A 128 -20.69 24.13 2.44
C VAL A 128 -20.63 24.66 3.88
N ASP A 129 -20.95 25.94 4.04
CA ASP A 129 -21.21 26.57 5.33
C ASP A 129 -22.54 26.02 5.87
N GLY A 130 -22.50 25.31 7.00
CA GLY A 130 -23.66 24.63 7.58
C GLY A 130 -24.76 25.57 8.06
N ILE A 131 -24.47 26.85 8.28
CA ILE A 131 -25.44 27.85 8.73
C ILE A 131 -25.96 28.64 7.53
N ALA A 132 -25.06 29.14 6.69
CA ALA A 132 -25.43 29.98 5.55
C ALA A 132 -25.87 29.20 4.30
N SER A 133 -25.76 27.85 4.31
CA SER A 133 -26.06 26.95 3.18
C SER A 133 -25.42 27.38 1.86
N ARG A 134 -24.25 28.03 1.92
CA ARG A 134 -23.48 28.50 0.77
C ARG A 134 -22.22 27.65 0.60
N THR A 135 -21.80 27.44 -0.63
CA THR A 135 -20.51 26.81 -0.93
C THR A 135 -19.38 27.78 -0.58
N VAL A 136 -18.46 27.35 0.28
CA VAL A 136 -17.30 28.14 0.72
C VAL A 136 -15.98 27.64 0.10
N GLY A 137 -15.98 26.47 -0.53
CA GLY A 137 -14.82 25.92 -1.21
C GLY A 137 -15.12 24.58 -1.89
N ALA A 138 -14.07 23.92 -2.37
CA ALA A 138 -14.16 22.55 -2.87
C ALA A 138 -12.87 21.77 -2.58
N GLU A 139 -13.01 20.52 -2.16
CA GLU A 139 -11.90 19.58 -2.00
C GLU A 139 -11.62 18.87 -3.33
N ALA A 140 -10.37 18.86 -3.76
CA ALA A 140 -9.93 18.16 -4.97
C ALA A 140 -9.61 16.69 -4.65
N LEU A 141 -10.39 15.78 -5.21
CA LEU A 141 -10.33 14.34 -4.96
C LEU A 141 -9.86 13.61 -6.22
N ILE A 142 -8.62 13.11 -6.18
CA ILE A 142 -8.08 12.30 -7.27
C ILE A 142 -8.82 10.95 -7.32
N ARG A 143 -9.18 10.51 -8.52
CA ARG A 143 -9.77 9.21 -8.81
C ARG A 143 -9.01 8.55 -9.94
N TRP A 144 -8.70 7.27 -9.76
CA TRP A 144 -8.08 6.47 -10.81
C TRP A 144 -9.15 5.77 -11.63
N ARG A 145 -9.24 6.08 -12.92
CA ARG A 145 -10.15 5.43 -13.85
C ARG A 145 -9.54 4.13 -14.38
N ARG A 146 -9.53 3.09 -13.55
CA ARG A 146 -9.14 1.75 -13.98
C ARG A 146 -10.18 1.16 -14.93
N ARG A 147 -9.71 0.54 -16.00
CA ARG A 147 -10.56 -0.37 -16.78
C ARG A 147 -10.70 -1.65 -15.94
N PRO A 148 -11.93 -2.15 -15.67
CA PRO A 148 -12.06 -3.43 -14.99
C PRO A 148 -11.33 -4.49 -15.83
N ALA A 149 -10.48 -5.29 -15.16
CA ALA A 149 -9.99 -6.53 -15.76
C ALA A 149 -11.22 -7.30 -16.23
N SER A 150 -11.22 -7.78 -17.46
CA SER A 150 -12.36 -8.41 -18.11
C SER A 150 -12.88 -9.59 -17.29
N SER A 151 -13.82 -9.33 -16.39
CA SER A 151 -14.76 -10.31 -15.89
C SER A 151 -16.01 -10.18 -16.75
N SER A 152 -16.34 -11.28 -17.40
CA SER A 152 -17.63 -11.54 -17.99
C SER A 152 -18.70 -11.46 -16.90
N ASN A 153 -19.22 -10.26 -16.64
CA ASN A 153 -20.61 -10.12 -16.20
C ASN A 153 -21.10 -8.71 -16.53
N SER A 154 -22.00 -8.63 -17.50
CA SER A 154 -22.68 -7.42 -17.94
C SER A 154 -23.62 -6.91 -16.84
N GLY A 155 -23.10 -6.10 -15.94
CA GLY A 155 -23.87 -5.21 -15.07
C GLY A 155 -23.65 -3.77 -15.52
N CYS A 156 -24.69 -3.15 -16.09
CA CYS A 156 -24.65 -1.77 -16.56
C CYS A 156 -24.33 -0.82 -15.39
N MET A 157 -23.12 -0.25 -15.38
CA MET A 157 -22.61 0.66 -14.34
C MET A 157 -23.19 2.09 -14.44
N SER A 158 -24.48 2.24 -14.79
CA SER A 158 -25.12 3.55 -14.87
C SER A 158 -26.06 3.88 -13.70
N CYS A 159 -26.49 2.90 -12.89
CA CYS A 159 -27.37 3.16 -11.74
C CYS A 159 -27.16 2.08 -10.66
N GLY A 160 -26.45 2.41 -9.59
CA GLY A 160 -26.38 1.59 -8.39
C GLY A 160 -27.65 1.73 -7.54
N LEU A 161 -28.79 1.25 -8.04
CA LEU A 161 -30.03 1.08 -7.26
C LEU A 161 -30.51 -0.36 -7.41
N PRO A 162 -30.88 -1.06 -6.32
CA PRO A 162 -31.53 -2.35 -6.44
C PRO A 162 -32.92 -2.18 -7.09
N ALA A 163 -33.30 -3.15 -7.93
CA ALA A 163 -34.59 -3.17 -8.61
C ALA A 163 -35.73 -3.27 -7.58
N ALA A 164 -36.38 -2.14 -7.28
CA ALA A 164 -37.59 -2.11 -6.47
C ALA A 164 -38.82 -2.29 -7.37
N SER A 165 -39.59 -3.34 -7.09
CA SER A 165 -40.89 -3.63 -7.69
C SER A 165 -41.90 -2.50 -7.44
N ALA A 166 -42.69 -2.22 -8.46
CA ALA A 166 -43.68 -1.14 -8.51
C ALA A 166 -44.77 -1.27 -7.41
N GLY A 167 -45.00 -0.17 -6.70
CA GLY A 167 -46.13 0.03 -5.79
C GLY A 167 -46.27 1.53 -5.47
N ALA A 168 -47.40 2.12 -5.85
CA ALA A 168 -47.66 3.55 -5.89
C ALA A 168 -47.66 4.25 -4.50
N GLY A 169 -47.17 5.49 -4.45
CA GLY A 169 -47.35 6.37 -3.28
C GLY A 169 -46.55 7.68 -3.35
N ARG A 170 -47.24 8.80 -3.62
CA ARG A 170 -46.66 10.15 -3.79
C ARG A 170 -45.98 10.66 -2.51
N ARG A 171 -44.79 11.26 -2.62
CA ARG A 171 -44.39 12.59 -2.05
C ARG A 171 -42.91 12.95 -2.34
N LYS A 172 -42.73 14.10 -3.02
CA LYS A 172 -41.57 15.02 -3.10
C LYS A 172 -40.16 14.42 -3.34
N ALA A 173 -39.78 14.32 -4.61
CA ALA A 173 -38.39 14.49 -5.05
C ALA A 173 -38.14 15.98 -5.34
N ALA A 174 -37.53 16.69 -4.39
CA ALA A 174 -36.98 18.03 -4.62
C ALA A 174 -35.47 17.90 -4.84
N SER A 175 -35.04 18.34 -6.03
CA SER A 175 -33.68 18.65 -6.46
C SER A 175 -32.61 17.55 -6.33
N CYS A 176 -32.71 16.52 -7.18
CA CYS A 176 -31.51 15.83 -7.66
C CYS A 176 -30.85 16.69 -8.75
N GLY A 177 -30.01 17.63 -8.33
CA GLY A 177 -29.22 18.51 -9.20
C GLY A 177 -27.79 18.01 -9.39
N CYS A 178 -27.57 16.72 -9.60
CA CYS A 178 -26.24 16.21 -9.96
C CYS A 178 -26.01 16.42 -11.46
N ARG A 179 -25.59 17.63 -11.84
CA ARG A 179 -25.12 17.91 -13.19
C ARG A 179 -23.68 18.43 -13.15
N SER A 180 -22.83 17.66 -13.84
CA SER A 180 -21.53 18.01 -14.41
C SER A 180 -20.27 17.53 -13.66
N THR A 181 -19.65 16.52 -14.27
CA THR A 181 -18.22 16.27 -14.24
C THR A 181 -17.50 17.49 -14.80
N CYS A 182 -16.93 18.33 -13.94
CA CYS A 182 -16.23 19.54 -14.37
C CYS A 182 -14.82 19.16 -14.88
N ARG A 183 -14.74 18.71 -16.14
CA ARG A 183 -13.46 18.51 -16.85
C ARG A 183 -12.93 19.88 -17.28
N ARG A 184 -11.85 20.32 -16.64
CA ARG A 184 -11.07 21.55 -16.92
C ARG A 184 -11.75 22.86 -16.50
N GLY A 185 -11.39 23.33 -15.30
CA GLY A 185 -11.13 24.74 -14.97
C GLY A 185 -12.08 25.85 -15.45
N SER A 186 -13.32 25.55 -15.80
CA SER A 186 -14.25 26.54 -16.36
C SER A 186 -15.69 26.23 -15.98
N CYS A 187 -15.99 26.24 -14.68
CA CYS A 187 -17.38 26.39 -14.24
C CYS A 187 -17.71 27.88 -14.25
N ALA A 188 -18.26 28.37 -15.37
CA ALA A 188 -18.66 29.76 -15.50
C ALA A 188 -20.01 30.01 -14.82
N ARG A 189 -19.98 30.92 -13.84
CA ARG A 189 -20.98 31.93 -13.45
C ARG A 189 -22.41 31.45 -13.20
N THR A 190 -22.73 31.26 -11.92
CA THR A 190 -23.96 31.80 -11.33
C THR A 190 -23.63 33.10 -10.60
N SER A 191 -24.51 34.08 -10.73
CA SER A 191 -24.35 35.49 -10.38
C SER A 191 -24.08 35.74 -8.89
N SER A 192 -22.81 35.92 -8.53
CA SER A 192 -22.34 36.97 -7.61
C SER A 192 -20.82 36.90 -7.60
N ALA A 193 -20.18 38.03 -7.86
CA ALA A 193 -18.75 38.14 -8.07
C ALA A 193 -17.93 37.71 -6.85
N SER A 194 -17.07 36.70 -7.02
CA SER A 194 -15.79 36.61 -6.33
C SER A 194 -14.82 35.88 -7.25
N ARG A 195 -13.87 36.62 -7.80
CA ARG A 195 -12.85 36.13 -8.73
C ARG A 195 -11.83 35.33 -7.92
N TRP A 196 -11.94 34.01 -7.93
CA TRP A 196 -10.90 33.13 -7.38
C TRP A 196 -9.67 33.20 -8.27
N ARG A 197 -8.61 33.87 -7.79
CA ARG A 197 -7.25 33.76 -8.31
C ARG A 197 -6.54 32.67 -7.50
N LEU A 198 -5.83 31.79 -8.21
CA LEU A 198 -4.78 30.95 -7.62
C LEU A 198 -3.61 31.83 -7.21
#